data_AF-A0AAD7DBX3-F1
#
_entry.id   AF-A0AAD7DBX3-F1
#
_cell.length_a   1.000
_cell.length_b   1.000
_cell.length_c   1.000
_cell.angle_alpha   90.00
_cell.angle_beta   90.00
_cell.angle_gamma   90.00
#
_symmetry.space_group_name_H-M   'P 1'
#
loop_
_entity.id
_entity.type
_entity.pdbx_description
1 polymer ?
#
loop_
_entity_poly.entity_id
_entity_poly.type
_entity_poly.pdbx_seq_one_letter_code
_entity_poly.pdbx_strand_id
1 'polypeptide(L)'
;MPHQSDLDVDAQLAAAMAAESPLPPTPLGRNPLKRPRTNDDDDSQNEDDDGDLLTSIAPSRPSGDATANANRNVLVFAKQFATHKRLRPTQISEVETFAADPIATRQIKMYTVMLAIEGRLEAMRTATADFKVSASLNKNLQRLALGILVSPQLAAYKGSIPTKILMDILKKRRFDLPVGIEFIASDWATVKSRAEYQLTQLVASIKDADPKKHKNIFALGQRFVRDTDTTLTTPLCARIALMRKYYTLYPGDIFWDKLDIRLAWMRENSKGDAAKQTKMFKVILNDDRDAHGIRADYTMPDDAVVDEWQAEVDTVVDHDNTALA
;
A
#
# COMPACT_ATOMS: atom_id res chain seq x y z
N MET A 1 -33.96 -11.87 -19.82
CA MET A 1 -34.02 -11.15 -21.10
C MET A 1 -33.42 -9.78 -20.90
N PRO A 2 -32.50 -9.31 -21.76
CA PRO A 2 -31.95 -7.96 -21.66
C PRO A 2 -33.07 -6.92 -21.80
N HIS A 3 -33.04 -5.86 -21.00
CA HIS A 3 -34.01 -4.78 -21.11
C HIS A 3 -33.75 -4.04 -22.44
N GLN A 4 -34.79 -3.62 -23.16
CA GLN A 4 -34.65 -2.89 -24.43
C GLN A 4 -33.69 -1.69 -24.33
N SER A 5 -33.62 -1.06 -23.14
CA SER A 5 -32.70 0.03 -22.83
C SER A 5 -31.23 -0.37 -22.75
N ASP A 6 -30.89 -1.61 -22.40
CA ASP A 6 -29.49 -2.07 -22.41
C ASP A 6 -28.97 -2.19 -23.84
N LEU A 7 -29.80 -2.70 -24.75
CA LEU A 7 -29.44 -2.95 -26.14
C LEU A 7 -29.11 -1.64 -26.89
N ASP A 8 -29.84 -0.56 -26.59
CA ASP A 8 -29.60 0.75 -27.22
C ASP A 8 -28.29 1.38 -26.71
N VAL A 9 -28.00 1.26 -25.41
CA VAL A 9 -26.73 1.74 -24.82
C VAL A 9 -25.53 0.96 -25.37
N ASP A 10 -25.67 -0.35 -25.57
CA ASP A 10 -24.61 -1.18 -26.15
C ASP A 10 -24.32 -0.81 -27.59
N ALA A 11 -25.36 -0.52 -28.38
CA ALA A 11 -25.20 -0.04 -29.75
C ALA A 11 -24.50 1.34 -29.80
N GLN A 12 -24.86 2.26 -28.90
CA GLN A 12 -24.22 3.57 -28.81
C GLN A 12 -22.75 3.48 -28.38
N LEU A 13 -22.42 2.64 -27.40
CA LEU A 13 -21.02 2.43 -27.00
C LEU A 13 -20.21 1.75 -28.12
N ALA A 14 -20.78 0.74 -28.79
CA ALA A 14 -20.13 0.07 -29.91
C ALA A 14 -19.85 1.04 -31.07
N ALA A 15 -20.82 1.92 -31.40
CA ALA A 15 -20.65 2.95 -32.41
C ALA A 15 -19.56 3.98 -32.01
N ALA A 16 -19.53 4.43 -30.75
CA ALA A 16 -18.52 5.35 -30.25
C ALA A 16 -17.10 4.77 -30.29
N MET A 17 -16.95 3.45 -30.14
CA MET A 17 -15.66 2.78 -30.34
C MET A 17 -15.25 2.67 -31.81
N ALA A 18 -16.22 2.45 -32.70
CA ALA A 18 -15.98 2.28 -34.12
C ALA A 18 -15.65 3.61 -34.83
N ALA A 19 -16.06 4.74 -34.26
CA ALA A 19 -15.69 6.06 -34.76
C ALA A 19 -14.16 6.24 -34.69
N GLU A 20 -13.54 6.36 -35.87
CA GLU A 20 -12.11 6.66 -36.01
C GLU A 20 -11.76 7.90 -35.19
N SER A 21 -10.74 7.77 -34.34
CA SER A 21 -10.24 8.90 -33.57
C SER A 21 -9.66 9.94 -34.53
N PRO A 22 -9.98 11.24 -34.38
CA PRO A 22 -9.11 12.27 -34.91
C PRO A 22 -7.72 12.03 -34.34
N LEU A 23 -6.72 12.02 -35.23
CA LEU A 23 -5.32 11.81 -34.88
C LEU A 23 -4.95 12.80 -33.75
N PRO A 24 -4.30 12.34 -32.67
CA PRO A 24 -3.86 13.25 -31.63
C PRO A 24 -2.93 14.31 -32.24
N PRO A 25 -2.98 15.57 -31.78
CA PRO A 25 -2.05 16.59 -32.22
C PRO A 25 -0.62 16.11 -31.96
N THR A 26 0.19 16.14 -33.01
CA THR A 26 1.57 15.66 -32.99
C THR A 26 2.33 16.40 -31.89
N PRO A 27 2.91 15.71 -30.89
CA PRO A 27 3.66 16.39 -29.84
C PRO A 27 4.93 16.99 -30.46
N LEU A 28 4.98 18.31 -30.48
CA LEU A 28 6.17 19.08 -30.85
C LEU A 28 7.31 18.74 -29.87
N GLY A 29 8.41 18.21 -30.42
CA GLY A 29 9.78 18.36 -29.93
C GLY A 29 10.10 17.86 -28.52
N ARG A 30 10.50 16.58 -28.38
CA ARG A 30 11.31 16.13 -27.24
C ARG A 30 12.78 16.53 -27.46
N ASN A 31 13.30 17.40 -26.62
CA ASN A 31 14.73 17.68 -26.50
C ASN A 31 15.49 16.45 -25.95
N PRO A 32 16.64 16.06 -26.52
CA PRO A 32 17.45 14.97 -25.99
C PRO A 32 18.23 15.44 -24.75
N LEU A 33 17.89 14.87 -23.59
CA LEU A 33 18.66 15.01 -22.34
C LEU A 33 19.96 14.20 -22.43
N LYS A 34 21.08 14.93 -22.48
CA LYS A 34 22.45 14.43 -22.26
C LYS A 34 22.56 13.80 -20.87
N ARG A 35 22.99 12.53 -20.80
CA ARG A 35 23.53 11.92 -19.58
C ARG A 35 25.00 12.31 -19.40
N PRO A 36 25.46 12.75 -18.22
CA PRO A 36 26.88 12.72 -17.89
C PRO A 36 27.27 11.30 -17.46
N ARG A 37 28.34 10.78 -18.07
CA ARG A 37 29.13 9.68 -17.53
C ARG A 37 30.16 10.29 -16.59
N THR A 38 30.25 9.80 -15.36
CA THR A 38 31.43 9.91 -14.51
C THR A 38 31.82 8.49 -14.13
N ASN A 39 32.89 8.02 -14.79
CA ASN A 39 33.82 7.08 -14.18
C ASN A 39 34.49 7.83 -13.03
N ASP A 40 34.66 7.18 -11.89
CA ASP A 40 35.94 7.22 -11.18
C ASP A 40 36.03 5.98 -10.29
N ASP A 41 37.15 5.30 -10.50
CA ASP A 41 37.70 4.22 -9.71
C ASP A 41 37.89 4.66 -8.25
N ASP A 42 37.66 3.76 -7.29
CA ASP A 42 38.55 3.72 -6.14
C ASP A 42 38.67 2.31 -5.57
N ASP A 43 39.94 1.93 -5.46
CA ASP A 43 40.51 0.70 -4.95
C ASP A 43 40.24 0.57 -3.46
N SER A 44 39.88 -0.62 -3.01
CA SER A 44 40.09 -1.02 -1.61
C SER A 44 40.33 -2.52 -1.56
N GLN A 45 41.52 -2.88 -2.02
CA GLN A 45 42.26 -4.03 -1.53
C GLN A 45 42.47 -3.89 -0.02
N ASN A 46 42.18 -4.97 0.71
CA ASN A 46 42.78 -5.39 1.98
C ASN A 46 42.01 -6.66 2.39
N GLU A 47 42.58 -7.76 2.85
CA GLU A 47 43.95 -8.28 2.93
C GLU A 47 43.68 -9.70 3.44
N ASP A 48 44.08 -10.73 2.69
CA ASP A 48 44.03 -12.12 3.15
C ASP A 48 45.09 -12.30 4.24
N ASP A 49 44.67 -12.54 5.49
CA ASP A 49 45.55 -12.91 6.60
C ASP A 49 45.51 -14.43 6.80
N ASP A 50 46.25 -15.13 5.94
CA ASP A 50 46.60 -16.54 6.08
C ASP A 50 47.75 -16.69 7.09
N GLY A 51 47.39 -16.85 8.37
CA GLY A 51 48.31 -17.19 9.44
C GLY A 51 48.42 -18.70 9.68
N ASP A 52 49.14 -19.40 8.80
CA ASP A 52 49.66 -20.75 9.04
C ASP A 52 50.78 -20.69 10.10
N LEU A 53 50.61 -21.38 11.24
CA LEU A 53 51.68 -21.53 12.22
C LEU A 53 51.67 -22.91 12.89
N LEU A 54 52.38 -23.81 12.21
CA LEU A 54 53.28 -24.84 12.71
C LEU A 54 53.17 -25.25 14.20
N THR A 55 52.74 -26.50 14.34
CA THR A 55 53.03 -27.45 15.41
C THR A 55 54.49 -27.45 15.86
N SER A 56 54.77 -26.92 17.06
CA SER A 56 55.95 -27.29 17.84
C SER A 56 55.55 -27.87 19.19
N ILE A 57 55.67 -29.20 19.32
CA ILE A 57 55.53 -29.93 20.58
C ILE A 57 56.78 -29.63 21.41
N ALA A 58 56.64 -28.81 22.45
CA ALA A 58 57.66 -28.56 23.46
C ALA A 58 57.14 -29.00 24.84
N PRO A 59 58.01 -29.49 25.74
CA PRO A 59 57.60 -30.10 27.00
C PRO A 59 57.04 -29.06 27.99
N SER A 60 55.93 -29.45 28.60
CA SER A 60 55.08 -28.68 29.50
C SER A 60 55.83 -28.15 30.72
N ARG A 61 56.09 -26.83 30.75
CA ARG A 61 56.33 -26.06 31.98
C ARG A 61 54.98 -25.65 32.57
N PRO A 62 54.82 -25.58 33.91
CA PRO A 62 53.54 -25.22 34.51
C PRO A 62 53.21 -23.73 34.25
N SER A 63 52.36 -23.50 33.25
CA SER A 63 51.92 -22.20 32.70
C SER A 63 50.91 -21.46 33.58
N GLY A 64 51.23 -21.23 34.86
CA GLY A 64 50.37 -20.44 35.76
C GLY A 64 50.24 -18.96 35.36
N ASP A 65 51.29 -18.36 34.77
CA ASP A 65 51.33 -16.92 34.48
C ASP A 65 50.67 -16.50 33.17
N ALA A 66 50.62 -17.39 32.16
CA ALA A 66 50.08 -17.05 30.85
C ALA A 66 48.55 -16.86 30.87
N THR A 67 47.84 -17.66 31.66
CA THR A 67 46.38 -17.57 31.86
C THR A 67 45.99 -16.33 32.66
N ALA A 68 46.80 -15.90 33.62
CA ALA A 68 46.58 -14.68 34.38
C ALA A 68 46.67 -13.42 33.49
N ASN A 69 47.65 -13.37 32.59
CA ASN A 69 47.81 -12.25 31.65
C ASN A 69 46.71 -12.20 30.58
N ALA A 70 46.28 -13.36 30.05
CA ALA A 70 45.17 -13.43 29.09
C ALA A 70 43.86 -12.86 29.68
N ASN A 71 43.55 -13.20 30.93
CA ASN A 71 42.37 -12.68 31.63
C ASN A 71 42.40 -11.15 31.81
N ARG A 72 43.58 -10.57 32.06
CA ARG A 72 43.74 -9.12 32.20
C ARG A 72 43.43 -8.38 30.89
N ASN A 73 43.88 -8.91 29.75
CA ASN A 73 43.61 -8.31 28.44
C ASN A 73 42.12 -8.32 28.10
N VAL A 74 41.43 -9.43 28.39
CA VAL A 74 39.97 -9.55 28.20
C VAL A 74 39.21 -8.51 29.03
N LEU A 75 39.61 -8.29 30.29
CA LEU A 75 38.98 -7.29 31.16
C LEU A 75 39.19 -5.85 30.66
N VAL A 76 40.41 -5.51 30.24
CA VAL A 76 40.71 -4.17 29.68
C VAL A 76 39.89 -3.94 28.41
N PHE A 77 39.86 -4.93 27.50
CA PHE A 77 39.04 -4.86 26.29
C PHE A 77 37.55 -4.71 26.61
N ALA A 78 37.01 -5.55 27.50
CA ALA A 78 35.60 -5.50 27.88
C ALA A 78 35.19 -4.14 28.46
N LYS A 79 36.03 -3.55 29.32
CA LYS A 79 35.82 -2.20 29.87
C LYS A 79 35.84 -1.12 28.79
N GLN A 80 36.87 -1.13 27.92
CA GLN A 80 37.00 -0.15 26.83
C GLN A 80 35.80 -0.24 25.89
N PHE A 81 35.40 -1.46 25.51
CA PHE A 81 34.25 -1.71 24.65
C PHE A 81 32.94 -1.25 25.31
N ALA A 82 32.72 -1.57 26.59
CA ALA A 82 31.55 -1.11 27.36
C ALA A 82 31.48 0.42 27.48
N THR A 83 32.62 1.07 27.69
CA THR A 83 32.73 2.54 27.73
C THR A 83 32.41 3.15 26.35
N HIS A 84 32.95 2.55 25.29
CA HIS A 84 32.67 2.97 23.91
C HIS A 84 31.18 2.83 23.54
N LYS A 85 30.50 1.79 24.04
CA LYS A 85 29.04 1.60 23.90
C LYS A 85 28.19 2.46 24.84
N ARG A 86 28.81 3.35 25.64
CA ARG A 86 28.14 4.29 26.56
C ARG A 86 27.25 3.59 27.60
N LEU A 87 27.68 2.43 28.09
CA LEU A 87 26.98 1.75 29.18
C LEU A 87 27.05 2.56 30.48
N ARG A 88 26.04 2.43 31.33
CA ARG A 88 26.04 3.07 32.66
C ARG A 88 27.14 2.47 33.54
N PRO A 89 27.68 3.19 34.55
CA PRO A 89 28.74 2.67 35.41
C PRO A 89 28.41 1.32 36.08
N THR A 90 27.16 1.11 36.47
CA THR A 90 26.68 -0.19 37.02
C THR A 90 26.77 -1.31 36.00
N GLN A 91 26.42 -1.06 34.73
CA GLN A 91 26.49 -2.03 33.64
C GLN A 91 27.95 -2.33 33.24
N ILE A 92 28.84 -1.34 33.30
CA ILE A 92 30.28 -1.55 33.08
C ILE A 92 30.84 -2.50 34.13
N SER A 93 30.51 -2.29 35.41
CA SER A 93 30.92 -3.18 36.50
C SER A 93 30.36 -4.60 36.32
N GLU A 94 29.13 -4.76 35.82
CA GLU A 94 28.55 -6.07 35.52
C GLU A 94 29.28 -6.78 34.37
N VAL A 95 29.67 -6.05 33.31
CA VAL A 95 30.44 -6.59 32.17
C VAL A 95 31.83 -7.02 32.62
N GLU A 96 32.52 -6.22 33.45
CA GLU A 96 33.82 -6.59 34.02
C GLU A 96 33.70 -7.85 34.90
N THR A 97 32.65 -7.92 35.74
CA THR A 97 32.37 -9.10 36.58
C THR A 97 32.11 -10.33 35.71
N PHE A 98 31.29 -10.20 34.67
CA PHE A 98 31.00 -11.29 33.73
C PHE A 98 32.24 -11.75 32.98
N ALA A 99 33.12 -10.85 32.54
CA ALA A 99 34.37 -11.18 31.87
C ALA A 99 35.37 -11.90 32.79
N ALA A 100 35.36 -11.60 34.08
CA ALA A 100 36.18 -12.28 35.09
C ALA A 100 35.67 -13.69 35.46
N ASP A 101 34.40 -14.00 35.18
CA ASP A 101 33.79 -15.26 35.57
C ASP A 101 34.30 -16.47 34.75
N PRO A 102 34.33 -17.67 35.36
CA PRO A 102 34.54 -18.93 34.63
C PRO A 102 33.52 -19.11 33.49
N ILE A 103 33.90 -19.85 32.46
CA ILE A 103 33.04 -20.07 31.26
C ILE A 103 31.68 -20.65 31.65
N ALA A 104 31.64 -21.65 32.54
CA ALA A 104 30.39 -22.25 33.00
C ALA A 104 29.48 -21.20 33.70
N THR A 105 30.06 -20.34 34.54
CA THR A 105 29.32 -19.25 35.20
C THR A 105 28.80 -18.23 34.21
N ARG A 106 29.58 -17.87 33.18
CA ARG A 106 29.14 -16.98 32.09
C ARG A 106 27.97 -17.58 31.32
N GLN A 107 28.02 -18.86 30.97
CA GLN A 107 26.93 -19.54 30.27
C GLN A 107 25.63 -19.53 31.09
N ILE A 108 25.72 -19.82 32.40
CA ILE A 108 24.57 -19.74 33.31
C ILE A 108 24.00 -18.32 33.32
N LYS A 109 24.85 -17.30 33.51
CA LYS A 109 24.42 -15.89 33.48
C LYS A 109 23.73 -15.50 32.17
N MET A 110 24.28 -15.90 31.02
CA MET A 110 23.66 -15.66 29.72
C MET A 110 22.28 -16.30 29.61
N TYR A 111 22.14 -17.58 29.99
CA TYR A 111 20.86 -18.27 29.96
C TYR A 111 19.83 -17.64 30.91
N THR A 112 20.24 -17.27 32.13
CA THR A 112 19.37 -16.55 33.06
C THR A 112 18.90 -15.21 32.52
N VAL A 113 19.78 -14.44 31.87
CA VAL A 113 19.40 -13.17 31.22
C VAL A 113 18.46 -13.41 30.05
N MET A 114 18.66 -14.45 29.24
CA MET A 114 17.73 -14.83 28.17
C MET A 114 16.34 -15.13 28.71
N LEU A 115 16.22 -15.94 29.77
CA LEU A 115 14.93 -16.21 30.42
C LEU A 115 14.28 -14.94 31.01
N ALA A 116 15.08 -14.04 31.58
CA ALA A 116 14.57 -12.77 32.09
C ALA A 116 14.08 -11.85 30.97
N ILE A 117 14.74 -11.86 29.80
CA ILE A 117 14.29 -11.14 28.60
C ILE A 117 12.98 -11.75 28.10
N GLU A 118 12.87 -13.08 28.00
CA GLU A 118 11.61 -13.77 27.64
C GLU A 118 10.47 -13.38 28.58
N GLY A 119 10.70 -13.41 29.90
CA GLY A 119 9.69 -13.00 30.88
C GLY A 119 9.28 -11.53 30.75
N ARG A 120 10.22 -10.62 30.44
CA ARG A 120 9.89 -9.22 30.17
C ARG A 120 9.15 -9.04 28.85
N LEU A 121 9.49 -9.81 27.81
CA LEU A 121 8.77 -9.81 26.53
C LEU A 121 7.33 -10.25 26.73
N GLU A 122 7.09 -11.30 27.52
CA GLU A 122 5.73 -11.79 27.78
C GLU A 122 4.93 -10.84 28.67
N ALA A 123 5.58 -10.19 29.64
CA ALA A 123 4.97 -9.10 30.41
C ALA A 123 4.59 -7.90 29.53
N MET A 124 5.46 -7.50 28.59
CA MET A 124 5.14 -6.44 27.64
C MET A 124 3.99 -6.85 26.70
N ARG A 125 3.99 -8.10 26.23
CA ARG A 125 2.91 -8.64 25.38
C ARG A 125 1.56 -8.64 26.10
N THR A 126 1.52 -9.04 27.37
CA THR A 126 0.28 -9.07 28.16
C THR A 126 -0.20 -7.69 28.61
N ALA A 127 0.72 -6.74 28.79
CA ALA A 127 0.39 -5.35 29.14
C ALA A 127 0.05 -4.47 27.93
N THR A 128 0.25 -4.96 26.70
CA THR A 128 -0.05 -4.18 25.50
C THR A 128 -1.55 -4.02 25.35
N ALA A 129 -2.02 -2.77 25.32
CA ALA A 129 -3.42 -2.47 25.10
C ALA A 129 -3.89 -2.99 23.73
N ASP A 130 -5.15 -3.45 23.66
CA ASP A 130 -5.76 -3.89 22.41
C ASP A 130 -5.55 -2.85 21.31
N PHE A 131 -5.11 -3.30 20.13
CA PHE A 131 -4.91 -2.44 19.00
C PHE A 131 -6.22 -1.73 18.62
N LYS A 132 -6.13 -0.40 18.45
CA LYS A 132 -7.23 0.43 17.98
C LYS A 132 -6.80 1.18 16.73
N VAL A 133 -7.65 1.14 15.71
CA VAL A 133 -7.43 1.90 14.47
C VAL A 133 -7.44 3.40 14.80
N SER A 134 -6.32 4.07 14.53
CA SER A 134 -6.20 5.51 14.76
C SER A 134 -7.15 6.30 13.85
N ALA A 135 -7.52 7.52 14.26
CA ALA A 135 -8.37 8.39 13.44
C ALA A 135 -7.71 8.73 12.09
N SER A 136 -6.37 8.87 12.08
CA SER A 136 -5.57 9.12 10.87
C SER A 136 -5.58 7.90 9.94
N LEU A 137 -5.30 6.69 10.45
CA LEU A 137 -5.41 5.46 9.67
C LEU A 137 -6.81 5.28 9.10
N ASN A 138 -7.85 5.60 9.88
CA ASN A 138 -9.22 5.53 9.40
C ASN A 138 -9.50 6.47 8.20
N LYS A 139 -9.00 7.71 8.24
CA LYS A 139 -9.12 8.65 7.11
C LYS A 139 -8.36 8.14 5.88
N ASN A 140 -7.17 7.60 6.06
CA ASN A 140 -6.38 7.00 4.97
C ASN A 140 -7.08 5.79 4.35
N LEU A 141 -7.70 4.92 5.16
CA LEU A 141 -8.50 3.80 4.68
C LEU A 141 -9.71 4.26 3.86
N GLN A 142 -10.42 5.30 4.33
CA GLN A 142 -11.54 5.88 3.58
C GLN A 142 -11.08 6.48 2.25
N ARG A 143 -9.98 7.24 2.26
CA ARG A 143 -9.38 7.82 1.06
C ARG A 143 -9.00 6.73 0.06
N LEU A 144 -8.26 5.69 0.49
CA LEU A 144 -7.89 4.56 -0.36
C LEU A 144 -9.11 3.82 -0.91
N ALA A 145 -10.11 3.54 -0.07
CA ALA A 145 -11.33 2.89 -0.50
C ALA A 145 -12.04 3.69 -1.60
N LEU A 146 -12.10 5.03 -1.47
CA LEU A 146 -12.65 5.89 -2.52
C LEU A 146 -11.84 5.79 -3.80
N GLY A 147 -10.51 5.96 -3.72
CA GLY A 147 -9.62 5.91 -4.89
C GLY A 147 -9.71 4.58 -5.65
N ILE A 148 -9.82 3.46 -4.94
CA ILE A 148 -9.97 2.14 -5.55
C ILE A 148 -11.33 2.03 -6.24
N LEU A 149 -12.42 2.42 -5.57
CA LEU A 149 -13.77 2.37 -6.15
C LEU A 149 -13.92 3.26 -7.38
N VAL A 150 -13.22 4.40 -7.44
CA VAL A 150 -13.30 5.29 -8.61
C VAL A 150 -12.21 5.02 -9.65
N SER A 151 -11.36 4.01 -9.43
CA SER A 151 -10.30 3.68 -10.37
C SER A 151 -10.87 3.18 -11.71
N PRO A 152 -10.41 3.75 -12.85
CA PRO A 152 -10.78 3.27 -14.17
C PRO A 152 -10.28 1.85 -14.46
N GLN A 153 -9.33 1.34 -13.68
CA GLN A 153 -8.78 0.00 -13.87
C GLN A 153 -9.50 -1.05 -13.04
N LEU A 154 -10.34 -0.69 -12.05
CA LEU A 154 -10.93 -1.69 -11.15
C LEU A 154 -11.71 -2.77 -11.91
N ALA A 155 -11.33 -4.05 -11.70
CA ALA A 155 -11.91 -5.18 -12.40
C ALA A 155 -13.37 -5.44 -11.99
N ALA A 156 -13.64 -5.45 -10.70
CA ALA A 156 -14.94 -5.73 -10.12
C ALA A 156 -15.09 -4.97 -8.80
N TYR A 157 -16.31 -4.55 -8.49
CA TYR A 157 -16.69 -3.93 -7.24
C TYR A 157 -17.05 -4.94 -6.16
N LYS A 158 -17.51 -6.13 -6.56
CA LYS A 158 -17.91 -7.20 -5.65
C LYS A 158 -16.73 -8.12 -5.33
N GLY A 159 -16.82 -8.77 -4.17
CA GLY A 159 -15.90 -9.82 -3.76
C GLY A 159 -14.65 -9.29 -3.04
N SER A 160 -13.58 -10.07 -3.08
CA SER A 160 -12.35 -9.78 -2.34
C SER A 160 -11.38 -8.86 -3.10
N ILE A 161 -11.64 -8.54 -4.38
CA ILE A 161 -10.69 -7.78 -5.22
C ILE A 161 -10.42 -6.37 -4.65
N PRO A 162 -11.44 -5.52 -4.37
CA PRO A 162 -11.17 -4.19 -3.82
C PRO A 162 -10.49 -4.25 -2.46
N THR A 163 -10.89 -5.19 -1.60
CA THR A 163 -10.27 -5.40 -0.29
C THR A 163 -8.81 -5.82 -0.44
N LYS A 164 -8.49 -6.76 -1.34
CA LYS A 164 -7.12 -7.23 -1.58
C LYS A 164 -6.22 -6.05 -1.99
N ILE A 165 -6.63 -5.30 -3.02
CA ILE A 165 -5.90 -4.13 -3.52
C ILE A 165 -5.68 -3.12 -2.38
N LEU A 166 -6.73 -2.83 -1.61
CA LEU A 166 -6.64 -1.91 -0.48
C LEU A 166 -5.61 -2.38 0.55
N MET A 167 -5.66 -3.66 0.94
CA MET A 167 -4.72 -4.22 1.90
C MET A 167 -3.28 -4.24 1.36
N ASP A 168 -3.07 -4.44 0.08
CA ASP A 168 -1.74 -4.46 -0.53
C ASP A 168 -1.13 -3.05 -0.64
N ILE A 169 -1.93 -2.03 -0.99
CA ILE A 169 -1.51 -0.62 -0.88
C ILE A 169 -1.21 -0.26 0.58
N LEU A 170 -2.05 -0.71 1.51
CA LEU A 170 -1.89 -0.43 2.94
C LEU A 170 -0.58 -1.01 3.50
N LYS A 171 -0.23 -2.25 3.15
CA LYS A 171 1.05 -2.89 3.54
C LYS A 171 2.26 -2.16 2.98
N LYS A 172 2.16 -1.62 1.75
CA LYS A 172 3.23 -0.89 1.09
C LYS A 172 3.44 0.49 1.71
N ARG A 173 2.35 1.22 1.97
CA ARG A 173 2.41 2.59 2.51
C ARG A 173 2.63 2.64 4.02
N ARG A 174 2.26 1.59 4.74
CA ARG A 174 2.36 1.42 6.20
C ARG A 174 1.67 2.48 7.07
N PHE A 175 1.41 3.71 6.61
CA PHE A 175 0.79 4.82 7.37
C PHE A 175 1.14 4.75 8.87
N ASP A 176 0.13 4.70 9.75
CA ASP A 176 0.29 4.60 11.20
C ASP A 176 0.22 3.14 11.72
N LEU A 177 0.52 2.15 10.88
CA LEU A 177 0.50 0.74 11.29
C LEU A 177 1.74 0.39 12.12
N PRO A 178 1.56 -0.28 13.28
CA PRO A 178 2.68 -0.86 14.02
C PRO A 178 3.50 -1.83 13.16
N VAL A 179 4.81 -1.84 13.38
CA VAL A 179 5.71 -2.79 12.71
C VAL A 179 5.34 -4.21 13.10
N GLY A 180 5.11 -5.07 12.11
CA GLY A 180 4.78 -6.48 12.31
C GLY A 180 3.35 -6.76 12.75
N ILE A 181 2.44 -5.78 12.66
CA ILE A 181 1.00 -5.98 12.96
C ILE A 181 0.40 -7.14 12.14
N GLU A 182 0.94 -7.41 10.94
CA GLU A 182 0.48 -8.48 10.07
C GLU A 182 0.68 -9.88 10.67
N PHE A 183 1.61 -10.02 11.62
CA PHE A 183 1.88 -11.27 12.33
C PHE A 183 0.98 -11.43 13.57
N ILE A 184 0.27 -10.38 13.98
CA ILE A 184 -0.68 -10.40 15.09
C ILE A 184 -2.08 -10.55 14.51
N ALA A 185 -2.56 -11.79 14.43
CA ALA A 185 -3.79 -12.13 13.71
C ALA A 185 -5.03 -11.34 14.16
N SER A 186 -5.19 -11.07 15.47
CA SER A 186 -6.31 -10.28 16.01
C SER A 186 -6.28 -8.83 15.55
N ASP A 187 -5.11 -8.22 15.58
CA ASP A 187 -4.92 -6.80 15.29
C ASP A 187 -5.02 -6.58 13.79
N TRP A 188 -4.44 -7.49 13.00
CA TRP A 188 -4.57 -7.49 11.56
C TRP A 188 -6.02 -7.72 11.10
N ALA A 189 -6.75 -8.63 11.75
CA ALA A 189 -8.18 -8.81 11.51
C ALA A 189 -8.95 -7.51 11.76
N THR A 190 -8.62 -6.78 12.83
CA THR A 190 -9.21 -5.46 13.14
C THR A 190 -8.97 -4.44 12.01
N VAL A 191 -7.74 -4.37 11.48
CA VAL A 191 -7.41 -3.50 10.34
C VAL A 191 -8.22 -3.90 9.10
N LYS A 192 -8.26 -5.20 8.78
CA LYS A 192 -8.99 -5.73 7.61
C LYS A 192 -10.48 -5.45 7.70
N SER A 193 -11.12 -5.74 8.84
CA SER A 193 -12.54 -5.45 9.06
C SER A 193 -12.84 -3.96 8.92
N ARG A 194 -11.92 -3.08 9.36
CA ARG A 194 -12.11 -1.64 9.18
C ARG A 194 -11.99 -1.22 7.71
N ALA A 195 -11.06 -1.80 6.96
CA ALA A 195 -10.95 -1.56 5.52
C ALA A 195 -12.22 -1.99 4.75
N GLU A 196 -12.72 -3.20 5.02
CA GLU A 196 -13.96 -3.72 4.44
C GLU A 196 -15.17 -2.86 4.80
N TYR A 197 -15.23 -2.36 6.04
CA TYR A 197 -16.25 -1.40 6.46
C TYR A 197 -16.20 -0.11 5.63
N GLN A 198 -15.01 0.47 5.38
CA GLN A 198 -14.90 1.69 4.59
C GLN A 198 -15.38 1.51 3.15
N LEU A 199 -15.01 0.40 2.51
CA LEU A 199 -15.53 0.03 1.19
C LEU A 199 -17.06 -0.08 1.22
N THR A 200 -17.61 -0.76 2.22
CA THR A 200 -19.05 -0.95 2.39
C THR A 200 -19.80 0.37 2.58
N GLN A 201 -19.27 1.28 3.40
CA GLN A 201 -19.90 2.59 3.64
C GLN A 201 -19.91 3.46 2.38
N LEU A 202 -18.81 3.49 1.63
CA LEU A 202 -18.76 4.24 0.36
C LEU A 202 -19.75 3.67 -0.66
N VAL A 203 -19.78 2.34 -0.79
CA VAL A 203 -20.78 1.59 -1.56
C VAL A 203 -22.21 1.96 -1.18
N ALA A 204 -22.52 1.98 0.12
CA ALA A 204 -23.85 2.35 0.61
C ALA A 204 -24.20 3.82 0.30
N SER A 205 -23.23 4.73 0.38
CA SER A 205 -23.46 6.15 0.08
C SER A 205 -23.78 6.42 -1.40
N ILE A 206 -23.34 5.54 -2.31
CA ILE A 206 -23.75 5.56 -3.73
C ILE A 206 -25.25 5.23 -3.87
N LYS A 207 -25.72 4.23 -3.12
CA LYS A 207 -27.12 3.79 -3.16
C LYS A 207 -28.09 4.82 -2.57
N ASP A 208 -27.63 5.62 -1.61
CA ASP A 208 -28.42 6.69 -0.96
C ASP A 208 -28.61 7.95 -1.84
N ALA A 209 -27.93 8.04 -2.98
CA ALA A 209 -28.16 9.10 -3.94
C ALA A 209 -29.51 8.89 -4.65
N ASP A 210 -30.60 9.30 -4.01
CA ASP A 210 -31.96 9.25 -4.58
C ASP A 210 -31.95 9.83 -6.00
N PRO A 211 -32.23 9.02 -7.03
CA PRO A 211 -32.25 9.47 -8.42
C PRO A 211 -33.19 10.66 -8.63
N LYS A 212 -34.26 10.77 -7.81
CA LYS A 212 -35.27 11.83 -7.89
C LYS A 212 -34.81 13.16 -7.28
N LYS A 213 -33.76 13.14 -6.45
CA LYS A 213 -33.15 14.37 -5.89
C LYS A 213 -32.10 14.99 -6.82
N HIS A 214 -32.06 14.53 -8.08
CA HIS A 214 -31.35 15.08 -9.25
C HIS A 214 -30.22 16.06 -8.92
N LYS A 215 -29.19 15.59 -8.22
CA LYS A 215 -27.93 16.32 -8.15
C LYS A 215 -27.17 16.08 -9.45
N ASN A 216 -26.61 17.13 -10.05
CA ASN A 216 -25.67 16.94 -11.15
C ASN A 216 -24.48 16.09 -10.68
N ILE A 217 -23.79 15.43 -11.62
CA ILE A 217 -22.73 14.46 -11.31
C ILE A 217 -21.56 15.08 -10.54
N PHE A 218 -21.28 16.36 -10.74
CA PHE A 218 -20.22 17.08 -10.05
C PHE A 218 -20.56 17.29 -8.58
N ALA A 219 -21.77 17.77 -8.27
CA ALA A 219 -22.26 17.92 -6.89
C ALA A 219 -22.35 16.56 -6.17
N LEU A 220 -22.69 15.50 -6.90
CA LEU A 220 -22.64 14.14 -6.39
C LEU A 220 -21.20 13.71 -6.09
N GLY A 221 -20.27 13.93 -7.03
CA GLY A 221 -18.84 13.69 -6.85
C GLY A 221 -18.24 14.44 -5.67
N GLN A 222 -18.58 15.71 -5.50
CA GLN A 222 -18.17 16.54 -4.35
C GLN A 222 -18.59 15.92 -3.02
N ARG A 223 -19.79 15.29 -2.95
CA ARG A 223 -20.22 14.59 -1.73
C ARG A 223 -19.32 13.41 -1.39
N PHE A 224 -18.81 12.69 -2.39
CA PHE A 224 -17.90 11.56 -2.18
C PHE A 224 -16.52 12.00 -1.73
N VAL A 225 -15.99 13.06 -2.36
CA VAL A 225 -14.64 13.54 -2.05
C VAL A 225 -14.59 14.46 -0.84
N ARG A 226 -15.72 15.01 -0.34
CA ARG A 226 -15.74 16.04 0.72
C ARG A 226 -14.91 15.70 1.95
N ASP A 227 -14.97 14.44 2.37
CA ASP A 227 -14.30 13.97 3.59
C ASP A 227 -12.94 13.30 3.27
N THR A 228 -12.42 13.56 2.07
CA THR A 228 -11.14 13.06 1.54
C THR A 228 -10.33 14.21 0.94
N ASP A 229 -9.00 14.08 0.90
CA ASP A 229 -8.14 15.04 0.20
C ASP A 229 -8.02 14.72 -1.30
N THR A 230 -8.95 13.95 -1.87
CA THR A 230 -8.94 13.53 -3.28
C THR A 230 -9.52 14.63 -4.15
N THR A 231 -8.84 14.96 -5.25
CA THR A 231 -9.34 15.95 -6.21
C THR A 231 -10.40 15.31 -7.10
N LEU A 232 -11.52 15.99 -7.29
CA LEU A 232 -12.57 15.50 -8.18
C LEU A 232 -12.12 15.64 -9.64
N THR A 233 -12.01 14.53 -10.37
CA THR A 233 -11.57 14.50 -11.78
C THR A 233 -12.66 14.00 -12.72
N THR A 234 -12.53 14.26 -14.03
CA THR A 234 -13.47 13.73 -15.04
C THR A 234 -13.59 12.20 -15.02
N PRO A 235 -12.49 11.41 -14.93
CA PRO A 235 -12.58 9.95 -14.83
C PRO A 235 -13.35 9.50 -13.59
N LEU A 236 -13.16 10.18 -12.45
CA LEU A 236 -13.89 9.91 -11.21
C LEU A 236 -15.39 10.15 -11.40
N CYS A 237 -15.78 11.30 -11.98
CA CYS A 237 -17.17 11.59 -12.29
C CYS A 237 -17.78 10.57 -13.26
N ALA A 238 -17.04 10.13 -14.27
CA ALA A 238 -17.52 9.11 -15.21
C ALA A 238 -17.77 7.75 -14.54
N ARG A 239 -16.94 7.38 -13.57
CA ARG A 239 -17.12 6.17 -12.76
C ARG A 239 -18.36 6.26 -11.87
N ILE A 240 -18.58 7.39 -11.21
CA ILE A 240 -19.81 7.64 -10.44
C ILE A 240 -21.04 7.61 -11.35
N ALA A 241 -20.96 8.20 -12.55
CA ALA A 241 -22.05 8.20 -13.52
C ALA A 241 -22.43 6.77 -13.93
N LEU A 242 -21.44 5.91 -14.18
CA LEU A 242 -21.68 4.48 -14.44
C LEU A 242 -22.41 3.81 -13.27
N MET A 243 -21.94 4.01 -12.04
CA MET A 243 -22.57 3.44 -10.84
C MET A 243 -24.02 3.93 -10.69
N ARG A 244 -24.27 5.23 -10.87
CA ARG A 244 -25.61 5.83 -10.78
C ARG A 244 -26.56 5.29 -11.86
N LYS A 245 -26.09 5.18 -13.09
CA LYS A 245 -26.87 4.61 -14.21
C LYS A 245 -27.32 3.19 -13.89
N TYR A 246 -26.40 2.33 -13.45
CA TYR A 246 -26.72 0.94 -13.15
C TYR A 246 -27.54 0.77 -11.87
N TYR A 247 -27.36 1.64 -10.86
CA TYR A 247 -28.19 1.60 -9.66
C TYR A 247 -29.64 1.97 -9.97
N THR A 248 -29.83 2.94 -10.88
CA THR A 248 -31.16 3.36 -11.35
C THR A 248 -31.86 2.24 -12.13
N LEU A 249 -31.12 1.51 -12.97
CA LEU A 249 -31.66 0.40 -13.76
C LEU A 249 -31.90 -0.87 -12.93
N TYR A 250 -31.01 -1.15 -11.98
CA TYR A 250 -30.96 -2.41 -11.23
C TYR A 250 -30.79 -2.15 -9.73
N PRO A 251 -31.80 -1.59 -9.04
CA PRO A 251 -31.70 -1.35 -7.61
C PRO A 251 -31.63 -2.67 -6.82
N GLY A 252 -31.11 -2.60 -5.59
CA GLY A 252 -31.05 -3.74 -4.67
C GLY A 252 -29.77 -4.56 -4.75
N ASP A 253 -29.90 -5.87 -4.64
CA ASP A 253 -28.78 -6.79 -4.46
C ASP A 253 -28.08 -7.17 -5.78
N ILE A 254 -28.83 -7.17 -6.89
CA ILE A 254 -28.30 -7.48 -8.23
C ILE A 254 -27.48 -6.35 -8.85
N PHE A 255 -27.53 -5.16 -8.25
CA PHE A 255 -26.84 -3.95 -8.73
C PHE A 255 -25.37 -4.21 -9.06
N TRP A 256 -24.64 -4.76 -8.09
CA TRP A 256 -23.19 -4.97 -8.19
C TRP A 256 -22.85 -6.00 -9.27
N ASP A 257 -23.64 -7.06 -9.37
CA ASP A 257 -23.44 -8.10 -10.38
C ASP A 257 -23.62 -7.52 -11.80
N LYS A 258 -24.62 -6.66 -11.99
CA LYS A 258 -24.85 -5.99 -13.28
C LYS A 258 -23.76 -4.98 -13.62
N LEU A 259 -23.28 -4.24 -12.63
CA LEU A 259 -22.19 -3.29 -12.81
C LEU A 259 -20.88 -4.00 -13.16
N ASP A 260 -20.57 -5.13 -12.52
CA ASP A 260 -19.36 -5.92 -12.78
C ASP A 260 -19.41 -6.58 -14.16
N ILE A 261 -20.57 -7.10 -14.57
CA ILE A 261 -20.80 -7.58 -15.95
C ILE A 261 -20.54 -6.45 -16.96
N ARG A 262 -21.01 -5.23 -16.67
CA ARG A 262 -20.76 -4.09 -17.56
C ARG A 262 -19.28 -3.76 -17.66
N LEU A 263 -18.57 -3.73 -16.54
CA LEU A 263 -17.13 -3.47 -16.54
C LEU A 263 -16.36 -4.54 -17.33
N ALA A 264 -16.72 -5.81 -17.16
CA ALA A 264 -16.12 -6.90 -17.94
C ALA A 264 -16.36 -6.71 -19.45
N TRP A 265 -17.60 -6.37 -19.84
CA TRP A 265 -17.93 -6.08 -21.23
C TRP A 265 -17.13 -4.90 -21.78
N MET A 266 -16.97 -3.81 -21.00
CA MET A 266 -16.19 -2.64 -21.42
C MET A 266 -14.71 -2.99 -21.66
N ARG A 267 -14.12 -3.83 -20.78
CA ARG A 267 -12.75 -4.30 -20.94
C ARG A 267 -12.58 -5.16 -22.19
N GLU A 268 -13.45 -6.15 -22.38
CA GLU A 268 -13.42 -7.05 -23.54
C GLU A 268 -13.48 -6.25 -24.86
N ASN A 269 -14.42 -5.31 -24.92
CA ASN A 269 -14.62 -4.47 -26.10
C ASN A 269 -13.49 -3.47 -26.35
N SER A 270 -12.84 -2.99 -25.28
CA SER A 270 -11.65 -2.16 -25.41
C SER A 270 -10.39 -2.95 -25.81
N LYS A 271 -10.37 -4.27 -25.63
CA LYS A 271 -9.18 -5.13 -25.79
C LYS A 271 -7.99 -4.62 -24.97
N GLY A 272 -8.26 -4.07 -23.78
CA GLY A 272 -7.25 -3.47 -22.90
C GLY A 272 -6.77 -2.07 -23.33
N ASP A 273 -7.31 -1.49 -24.40
CA ASP A 273 -6.93 -0.13 -24.84
C ASP A 273 -7.54 0.93 -23.91
N ALA A 274 -6.69 1.57 -23.10
CA ALA A 274 -7.08 2.61 -22.15
C ALA A 274 -7.81 3.78 -22.83
N ALA A 275 -7.42 4.18 -24.05
CA ALA A 275 -8.06 5.28 -24.75
C ALA A 275 -9.51 4.93 -25.15
N LYS A 276 -9.76 3.68 -25.53
CA LYS A 276 -11.12 3.20 -25.82
C LYS A 276 -11.98 3.13 -24.56
N GLN A 277 -11.42 2.65 -23.44
CA GLN A 277 -12.14 2.66 -22.17
C GLN A 277 -12.50 4.09 -21.74
N THR A 278 -11.56 5.05 -21.86
CA THR A 278 -11.83 6.46 -21.60
C THR A 278 -12.97 7.00 -22.48
N LYS A 279 -13.00 6.66 -23.77
CA LYS A 279 -14.13 7.04 -24.66
C LYS A 279 -15.47 6.50 -24.17
N MET A 280 -15.54 5.23 -23.78
CA MET A 280 -16.78 4.65 -23.24
C MET A 280 -17.25 5.37 -21.97
N PHE A 281 -16.33 5.65 -21.05
CA PHE A 281 -16.64 6.41 -19.84
C PHE A 281 -17.10 7.84 -20.14
N LYS A 282 -16.53 8.49 -21.16
CA LYS A 282 -17.00 9.81 -21.63
C LYS A 282 -18.43 9.75 -22.16
N VAL A 283 -18.81 8.71 -22.90
CA VAL A 283 -20.21 8.50 -23.34
C VAL A 283 -21.13 8.37 -22.13
N ILE A 284 -20.80 7.49 -21.18
CA ILE A 284 -21.61 7.29 -19.96
C ILE A 284 -21.76 8.58 -19.16
N LEU A 285 -20.68 9.36 -19.04
CA LEU A 285 -20.71 10.65 -18.36
C LEU A 285 -21.60 11.65 -19.08
N ASN A 286 -21.56 11.71 -20.41
CA ASN A 286 -22.42 12.60 -21.18
C ASN A 286 -23.90 12.20 -21.08
N ASP A 287 -24.23 10.92 -21.17
CA ASP A 287 -25.60 10.42 -20.95
C ASP A 287 -26.13 10.87 -19.59
N ASP A 288 -25.31 10.72 -18.56
CA ASP A 288 -25.64 11.07 -17.18
C ASP A 288 -25.81 12.58 -17.00
N ARG A 289 -25.00 13.39 -17.68
CA ARG A 289 -25.16 14.86 -17.73
C ARG A 289 -26.45 15.26 -18.42
N ASP A 290 -26.86 14.55 -19.47
CA ASP A 290 -28.08 14.85 -20.21
C ASP A 290 -29.33 14.42 -19.43
N ALA A 291 -29.23 13.34 -18.66
CA ALA A 291 -30.31 12.85 -17.81
C ALA A 291 -30.50 13.65 -16.50
N HIS A 292 -29.41 14.24 -15.96
CA HIS A 292 -29.41 14.78 -14.59
C HIS A 292 -28.80 16.17 -14.43
N GLY A 293 -28.29 16.79 -15.49
CA GLY A 293 -27.58 18.07 -15.43
C GLY A 293 -28.27 19.18 -16.22
N ILE A 294 -28.20 20.40 -15.68
CA ILE A 294 -28.26 21.62 -16.49
C ILE A 294 -26.81 21.87 -16.91
N ARG A 295 -26.48 21.66 -18.20
CA ARG A 295 -25.09 21.73 -18.71
C ARG A 295 -24.37 23.06 -18.42
N ALA A 296 -25.11 24.11 -18.06
CA ALA A 296 -24.59 25.46 -17.81
C ALA A 296 -24.01 25.68 -16.40
N ASP A 297 -24.29 24.81 -15.42
CA ASP A 297 -24.12 25.17 -14.01
C ASP A 297 -22.75 24.81 -13.39
N TYR A 298 -21.90 24.08 -14.11
CA TYR A 298 -20.58 23.69 -13.59
C TYR A 298 -19.59 23.35 -14.71
N THR A 299 -18.32 23.69 -14.45
CA THR A 299 -17.16 23.27 -15.23
C THR A 299 -16.46 22.14 -14.48
N MET A 300 -16.26 21.00 -15.15
CA MET A 300 -15.38 19.96 -14.62
C MET A 300 -13.92 20.39 -14.82
N PRO A 301 -13.01 20.00 -13.92
CA PRO A 301 -11.58 20.19 -14.12
C PRO A 301 -11.13 19.57 -15.45
N ASP A 302 -10.12 20.18 -16.06
CA ASP A 302 -9.55 19.68 -17.32
C ASP A 302 -9.08 18.23 -17.15
N ASP A 303 -9.26 17.40 -18.19
CA ASP A 303 -8.81 16.01 -18.25
C ASP A 303 -7.28 15.91 -18.03
N ALA A 304 -6.55 17.01 -18.23
CA ALA A 304 -5.11 17.12 -17.98
C ALA A 304 -4.73 17.17 -16.49
N VAL A 305 -5.68 17.38 -15.57
CA VAL A 305 -5.40 17.38 -14.13
C VAL A 305 -5.27 15.93 -13.64
N VAL A 306 -4.03 15.45 -13.56
CA VAL A 306 -3.70 14.15 -12.99
C VAL A 306 -3.52 14.33 -11.47
N ASP A 307 -4.42 13.73 -10.69
CA ASP A 307 -4.19 13.55 -9.25
C ASP A 307 -3.10 12.48 -9.09
N GLU A 308 -1.88 12.89 -8.73
CA GLU A 308 -0.72 12.00 -8.56
C GLU A 308 -1.01 10.83 -7.62
N TRP A 309 -1.81 11.08 -6.58
CA TRP A 309 -2.19 10.05 -5.62
C TRP A 309 -3.12 9.02 -6.27
N GLN A 310 -4.09 9.48 -7.07
CA GLN A 310 -4.99 8.58 -7.79
C GLN A 310 -4.22 7.77 -8.85
N ALA A 311 -3.27 8.38 -9.55
CA ALA A 311 -2.43 7.70 -10.53
C ALA A 311 -1.64 6.54 -9.92
N GLU A 312 -1.18 6.69 -8.68
CA GLU A 312 -0.53 5.61 -7.95
C GLU A 312 -1.50 4.49 -7.55
N VAL A 313 -2.68 4.84 -7.05
CA VAL A 313 -3.72 3.85 -6.77
C VAL A 313 -4.05 3.05 -8.03
N ASP A 314 -4.22 3.73 -9.16
CA ASP A 314 -4.50 3.11 -10.45
C ASP A 314 -3.38 2.18 -10.91
N THR A 315 -2.12 2.54 -10.67
CA THR A 315 -0.95 1.69 -10.97
C THR A 315 -0.98 0.39 -10.18
N VAL A 316 -1.37 0.44 -8.90
CA VAL A 316 -1.47 -0.77 -8.07
C VAL A 316 -2.67 -1.62 -8.48
N VAL A 317 -3.82 -0.99 -8.76
CA VAL A 317 -5.02 -1.67 -9.26
C VAL A 317 -4.72 -2.44 -10.54
N ASP A 318 -4.02 -1.81 -11.49
CA ASP A 318 -3.66 -2.42 -12.78
C ASP A 318 -2.74 -3.63 -12.63
N HIS A 319 -1.71 -3.52 -11.79
CA HIS A 319 -0.80 -4.61 -11.47
C HIS A 319 -1.54 -5.82 -10.87
N ASP A 320 -2.44 -5.58 -9.92
CA ASP A 320 -3.17 -6.65 -9.23
C ASP A 320 -4.23 -7.32 -10.11
N ASN A 321 -4.86 -6.57 -11.01
CA ASN A 321 -5.74 -7.14 -12.02
C ASN A 321 -5.00 -8.07 -12.98
N THR A 322 -3.79 -7.66 -13.40
CA THR A 322 -2.94 -8.48 -14.29
C THR A 322 -2.50 -9.77 -13.60
N ALA A 323 -2.27 -9.75 -12.30
CA ALA A 323 -1.92 -10.94 -11.53
C ALA A 323 -3.10 -11.91 -11.29
N LEU A 324 -4.34 -11.49 -11.55
CA LEU A 324 -5.55 -12.30 -11.39
C LEU A 324 -6.10 -12.88 -12.70
N ALA A 325 -5.62 -12.39 -13.85
CA ALA A 325 -6.00 -12.84 -15.20
C ALA A 325 -5.10 -14.00 -15.66
#